data_AF-A0A947J924-F1
#
_entry.id   AF-A0A947J924-F1
#
_cell.length_a   1.000
_cell.length_b   1.000
_cell.length_c   1.000
_cell.angle_alpha   90.00
_cell.angle_beta   90.00
_cell.angle_gamma   90.00
#
_symmetry.space_group_name_H-M   'P 1'
#
loop_
_entity.id
_entity.type
_entity.pdbx_description
1 polymer ?
#
loop_
_entity_poly.entity_id
_entity_poly.type
_entity_poly.pdbx_seq_one_letter_code
_entity_poly.pdbx_strand_id
1 'polypeptide(L)'
;MHTANRQLEVITGCMFSGKTEELIRRLERVRIAKGEVLLLKPTIDDRYGNHAVVTHYGREFGAHELEPGTETLETLLRLVGEDALDRADVVAFDEGNFYSDKLPVL
;
A
#
# COMPACT_ATOMS: atom_id res chain seq x y z
N MET A 1 -6.62 -24.04 -14.35
CA MET A 1 -6.15 -22.66 -14.61
C MET A 1 -7.02 -21.72 -13.79
N HIS A 2 -6.54 -21.26 -12.65
CA HIS A 2 -7.17 -20.15 -11.93
C HIS A 2 -6.68 -18.88 -12.62
N THR A 3 -7.53 -18.22 -13.40
CA THR A 3 -7.21 -16.89 -13.91
C THR A 3 -7.21 -15.96 -12.71
N ALA A 4 -6.03 -15.52 -12.27
CA ALA A 4 -5.93 -14.49 -11.24
C ALA A 4 -6.53 -13.21 -11.80
N ASN A 5 -7.72 -12.83 -11.35
CA ASN A 5 -8.30 -11.53 -11.68
C ASN A 5 -7.47 -10.45 -10.96
N ARG A 6 -6.55 -9.82 -11.68
CA ARG A 6 -5.83 -8.65 -11.20
C ARG A 6 -6.73 -7.42 -11.37
N GLN A 7 -7.05 -6.75 -10.26
CA GLN A 7 -7.89 -5.56 -10.22
C GLN A 7 -7.09 -4.39 -9.64
N LEU A 8 -7.19 -3.21 -10.26
CA LEU A 8 -6.72 -1.95 -9.69
C LEU A 8 -7.91 -1.20 -9.07
N GLU A 9 -7.82 -0.90 -7.79
CA GLU A 9 -8.79 -0.07 -7.08
C GLU A 9 -8.15 1.26 -6.68
N VAL A 10 -8.87 2.36 -6.89
CA VAL A 10 -8.41 3.70 -6.54
C VAL A 10 -9.38 4.33 -5.55
N ILE A 11 -8.85 4.79 -4.42
CA ILE A 11 -9.58 5.59 -3.42
C ILE A 11 -9.10 7.03 -3.55
N THR A 12 -10.00 7.96 -3.90
CA THR A 12 -9.67 9.36 -4.14
C THR A 12 -10.65 10.31 -3.44
N GLY A 13 -10.24 11.57 -3.29
CA GLY A 13 -10.97 12.59 -2.53
C GLY A 13 -10.05 13.65 -1.92
N CYS A 14 -10.63 14.75 -1.44
CA CYS A 14 -9.89 15.81 -0.75
C CYS A 14 -9.25 15.30 0.56
N MET A 15 -8.35 16.09 1.17
CA MET A 15 -7.90 15.82 2.54
C MET A 15 -9.11 15.75 3.49
N PHE A 16 -9.03 14.91 4.53
CA PHE A 16 -10.11 14.67 5.50
C PHE A 16 -11.38 13.95 4.97
N SER A 17 -11.40 13.52 3.72
CA SER A 17 -12.51 12.71 3.16
C SER A 17 -12.50 11.24 3.59
N GLY A 18 -11.54 10.81 4.41
CA GLY A 18 -11.48 9.44 4.93
C GLY A 18 -10.77 8.43 4.03
N LYS A 19 -9.91 8.87 3.09
CA LYS A 19 -9.23 7.99 2.12
C LYS A 19 -8.39 6.91 2.79
N THR A 20 -7.49 7.33 3.69
CA THR A 20 -6.59 6.44 4.42
C THR A 20 -7.38 5.51 5.33
N GLU A 21 -8.47 5.98 5.93
CA GLU A 21 -9.38 5.15 6.71
C GLU A 21 -10.05 4.06 5.87
N GLU A 22 -10.54 4.41 4.68
CA GLU A 22 -11.15 3.45 3.75
C GLU A 22 -10.12 2.43 3.23
N LEU A 23 -8.90 2.87 2.92
CA LEU A 23 -7.79 2.00 2.53
C LEU A 23 -7.51 0.97 3.63
N ILE A 24 -7.25 1.44 4.86
CA ILE A 24 -6.98 0.57 6.02
C ILE A 24 -8.18 -0.35 6.30
N ARG A 25 -9.41 0.14 6.16
CA ARG A 25 -10.61 -0.69 6.33
C ARG A 25 -10.70 -1.81 5.30
N ARG A 26 -10.21 -1.63 4.07
CA ARG A 26 -10.16 -2.70 3.05
C ARG A 26 -9.04 -3.69 3.36
N LEU A 27 -7.85 -3.21 3.71
CA LEU A 27 -6.71 -4.06 4.07
C LEU A 27 -7.00 -4.94 5.29
N GLU A 28 -7.67 -4.41 6.32
CA GLU A 28 -8.09 -5.18 7.49
C GLU A 28 -9.07 -6.31 7.12
N ARG A 29 -9.99 -6.10 6.16
CA ARG A 29 -10.89 -7.17 5.71
C ARG A 29 -10.12 -8.32 5.04
N VAL A 30 -9.07 -8.01 4.27
CA VAL A 30 -8.19 -9.01 3.65
C VAL A 30 -7.45 -9.80 4.72
N ARG A 31 -6.87 -9.12 5.72
CA ARG A 31 -6.20 -9.79 6.86
C ARG A 31 -7.13 -10.67 7.68
N ILE A 32 -8.37 -10.23 7.92
CA ILE A 32 -9.40 -11.04 8.59
C ILE A 32 -9.72 -12.31 7.79
N ALA A 33 -9.70 -12.22 6.46
CA ALA A 33 -9.83 -13.37 5.56
C ALA A 33 -8.54 -14.20 5.43
N LYS A 34 -7.51 -13.90 6.24
CA LYS A 34 -6.17 -14.51 6.23
C LYS A 34 -5.37 -14.26 4.94
N GLY A 35 -5.72 -13.22 4.19
CA GLY A 35 -4.92 -12.77 3.07
C GLY A 35 -3.73 -11.93 3.52
N GLU A 36 -2.65 -12.00 2.77
CA GLU A 36 -1.42 -11.25 3.00
C GLU A 36 -1.49 -9.89 2.30
N VAL A 37 -1.05 -8.84 2.99
CA VAL A 37 -1.14 -7.47 2.51
C VAL A 37 0.19 -6.74 2.68
N LEU A 38 0.58 -6.02 1.63
CA LEU A 38 1.71 -5.11 1.66
C LEU A 38 1.20 -3.69 1.52
N LEU A 39 1.50 -2.82 2.48
CA LEU A 39 1.18 -1.40 2.42
C LEU A 39 2.46 -0.59 2.24
N LEU A 40 2.44 0.29 1.25
CA LEU A 40 3.51 1.20 0.91
C LEU A 40 3.05 2.64 1.18
N LYS A 41 3.94 3.44 1.77
CA LYS A 41 3.76 4.87 1.97
C LYS A 41 4.93 5.64 1.36
N PRO A 42 4.73 6.85 0.83
CA PRO A 42 5.83 7.60 0.24
C PRO A 42 6.74 8.13 1.36
N THR A 43 8.05 8.14 1.12
CA THR A 43 9.03 8.67 2.09
C THR A 43 8.81 10.15 2.45
N ILE A 44 8.11 10.90 1.59
CA ILE A 44 7.77 12.32 1.85
C ILE A 44 6.65 12.47 2.89
N ASP A 45 5.88 11.43 3.19
CA ASP A 45 4.84 11.47 4.22
C ASP A 45 5.40 11.09 5.60
N ASP A 46 5.95 12.07 6.30
CA ASP A 46 6.58 11.92 7.62
C ASP A 46 5.65 12.23 8.80
N ARG A 47 4.37 12.56 8.52
CA ARG A 47 3.41 13.10 9.51
C ARG A 47 3.21 12.24 10.75
N TYR A 48 3.49 10.93 10.65
CA TYR A 48 3.28 9.96 11.73
C TYR A 48 4.44 8.96 11.92
N GLY A 49 5.64 9.29 11.43
CA GLY A 49 6.85 8.47 11.57
C GLY A 49 7.05 7.41 10.48
N ASN A 50 8.14 6.64 10.58
CA ASN A 50 8.75 5.98 9.41
C ASN A 50 8.25 4.55 9.12
N HIS A 51 7.37 3.97 9.93
CA HIS A 51 7.03 2.54 9.84
C HIS A 51 5.54 2.21 9.83
N ALA A 52 4.68 3.23 9.80
CA ALA A 52 3.24 3.03 9.82
C ALA A 52 2.51 4.11 9.02
N VAL A 53 1.35 3.72 8.49
CA VAL A 53 0.30 4.64 8.11
C VAL A 53 -0.63 4.80 9.31
N VAL A 54 -0.83 6.05 9.73
CA VAL A 54 -1.68 6.38 10.88
C VAL A 54 -2.89 7.15 10.41
N THR A 55 -4.07 6.61 10.73
CA THR A 55 -5.35 7.26 10.42
C THR A 55 -5.61 8.45 11.35
N HIS A 56 -6.51 9.34 10.96
CA HIS A 56 -6.97 10.43 11.82
C HIS A 56 -7.63 9.94 13.13
N TYR A 57 -8.11 8.70 13.16
CA TYR A 57 -8.71 8.06 14.34
C TYR A 57 -7.70 7.28 15.20
N GLY A 58 -6.40 7.44 14.97
CA GLY A 58 -5.33 6.86 15.79
C GLY A 58 -5.09 5.37 15.59
N ARG A 59 -5.60 4.78 14.50
CA ARG A 59 -5.21 3.42 14.09
C ARG A 59 -3.90 3.46 13.33
N GLU A 60 -2.98 2.57 13.69
CA GLU A 60 -1.71 2.36 13.00
C GLU A 60 -1.76 1.07 12.20
N PHE A 61 -1.25 1.12 10.97
CA PHE A 61 -1.07 -0.04 10.12
C PHE A 61 0.37 -0.07 9.60
N GLY A 62 1.06 -1.20 9.78
CA GLY A 62 2.46 -1.34 9.37
C GLY A 62 2.62 -1.09 7.87
N ALA A 63 3.59 -0.27 7.49
CA ALA A 63 3.83 0.11 6.10
C ALA A 63 5.33 0.21 5.81
N HIS A 64 5.70 -0.06 4.56
CA HIS A 64 7.05 0.16 4.08
C HIS A 64 7.16 1.51 3.37
N GLU A 65 8.23 2.23 3.63
CA GLU A 65 8.52 3.45 2.91
C GLU A 65 9.03 3.14 1.50
N LEU A 66 8.48 3.85 0.53
CA LEU A 66 8.90 3.79 -0.86
C LEU A 66 9.21 5.21 -1.33
N GLU A 67 10.41 5.40 -1.88
CA GLU A 67 10.81 6.70 -2.44
C GLU A 67 10.01 6.97 -3.72
N PRO A 68 9.31 8.11 -3.83
CA PRO A 68 8.63 8.49 -5.06
C PRO A 68 9.53 8.47 -6.29
N GLY A 69 9.02 7.96 -7.41
CA GLY A 69 9.75 7.76 -8.66
C GLY A 69 10.56 6.46 -8.73
N THR A 70 10.56 5.65 -7.66
CA THR A 70 11.30 4.37 -7.62
C THR A 70 10.38 3.14 -7.64
N GLU A 71 9.11 3.30 -8.03
CA GLU A 71 8.05 2.29 -7.97
C GLU A 71 8.22 1.18 -9.02
N THR A 72 9.31 0.43 -8.93
CA THR A 72 9.68 -0.66 -9.83
C THR A 72 9.60 -2.01 -9.12
N LEU A 73 9.42 -3.09 -9.88
CA LEU A 73 9.46 -4.45 -9.33
C LEU A 73 10.78 -4.73 -8.59
N GLU A 74 11.92 -4.30 -9.15
CA GLU A 74 13.24 -4.47 -8.51
C GLU A 74 13.31 -3.77 -7.15
N THR A 75 12.81 -2.53 -7.07
CA THR A 75 12.76 -1.79 -5.79
C THR A 75 11.90 -2.52 -4.78
N LEU A 76 10.72 -3.00 -5.19
CA LEU A 76 9.83 -3.73 -4.29
C LEU A 76 10.46 -5.05 -3.80
N LEU A 77 11.08 -5.82 -4.70
CA LEU A 77 11.79 -7.05 -4.34
C LEU A 77 12.92 -6.78 -3.33
N ARG A 78 13.68 -5.69 -3.48
CA ARG A 78 14.70 -5.31 -2.49
C ARG A 78 14.11 -4.88 -1.15
N LEU A 79 12.96 -4.21 -1.17
CA LEU A 79 12.33 -3.63 0.01
C LEU A 79 11.68 -4.69 0.90
N VAL A 80 10.94 -5.63 0.31
CA VAL A 80 10.14 -6.62 1.06
C VAL A 80 10.60 -8.07 0.88
N GLY A 81 11.43 -8.35 -0.14
CA GLY A 81 11.83 -9.70 -0.51
C GLY A 81 10.84 -10.39 -1.44
N GLU A 82 11.33 -11.35 -2.22
CA GLU A 82 10.55 -12.14 -3.18
C GLU A 82 9.39 -12.90 -2.50
N ASP A 83 9.69 -13.60 -1.40
CA ASP A 83 8.68 -14.37 -0.65
C ASP A 83 7.50 -13.52 -0.18
N ALA A 84 7.75 -12.28 0.25
CA ALA A 84 6.69 -11.39 0.73
C ALA A 84 5.84 -10.88 -0.44
N LEU A 85 6.47 -10.56 -1.57
CA LEU A 85 5.79 -10.06 -2.76
C LEU A 85 4.95 -11.16 -3.44
N ASP A 86 5.47 -12.39 -3.52
CA ASP A 86 4.78 -13.55 -4.11
C ASP A 86 3.56 -14.00 -3.30
N ARG A 87 3.61 -13.83 -1.97
CA ARG A 87 2.51 -14.21 -1.08
C ARG A 87 1.45 -13.14 -0.95
N ALA A 88 1.75 -11.89 -1.31
CA ALA A 88 0.83 -10.77 -1.12
C ALA A 88 -0.42 -10.92 -2.00
N ASP A 89 -1.58 -11.02 -1.37
CA ASP A 89 -2.87 -10.99 -2.07
C ASP A 89 -3.24 -9.55 -2.48
N VAL A 90 -2.76 -8.56 -1.72
CA VAL A 90 -2.95 -7.13 -2.01
C VAL A 90 -1.66 -6.35 -1.79
N VAL A 91 -1.28 -5.56 -2.80
CA VAL A 91 -0.27 -4.50 -2.68
C VAL A 91 -0.97 -3.15 -2.74
N ALA A 92 -0.86 -2.39 -1.67
CA ALA A 92 -1.49 -1.10 -1.48
C ALA A 92 -0.47 0.02 -1.39
N PHE A 93 -0.85 1.18 -1.92
CA PHE A 93 -0.08 2.42 -1.92
C PHE A 93 -0.96 3.50 -1.29
N ASP A 94 -0.51 4.07 -0.17
CA ASP A 94 -1.15 5.27 0.40
C ASP A 94 -0.57 6.54 -0.22
N GLU A 95 -1.32 7.64 -0.16
CA GLU A 95 -0.94 8.95 -0.71
C GLU A 95 -0.40 8.88 -2.15
N GLY A 96 -1.11 8.12 -3.00
CA GLY A 96 -0.66 7.76 -4.34
C GLY A 96 -0.36 8.94 -5.28
N ASN A 97 -0.84 10.14 -4.94
CA ASN A 97 -0.54 11.37 -5.66
C ASN A 97 0.93 11.81 -5.59
N PHE A 98 1.75 11.23 -4.70
CA PHE A 98 3.19 11.49 -4.66
C PHE A 98 3.99 10.60 -5.61
N TYR A 99 3.46 9.45 -6.01
CA TYR A 99 4.15 8.50 -6.87
C TYR A 99 4.09 8.88 -8.35
N SER A 100 4.88 8.20 -9.17
CA SER A 100 4.90 8.38 -10.63
C SER A 100 3.59 7.92 -11.30
N ASP A 101 3.44 8.23 -12.59
CA ASP A 101 2.30 7.82 -13.42
C ASP A 101 2.35 6.34 -13.85
N LYS A 102 3.32 5.58 -13.34
CA LYS A 102 3.56 4.18 -13.67
C LYS A 102 3.46 3.32 -12.42
N LEU A 103 2.76 2.20 -12.56
CA LEU A 103 2.75 1.16 -11.56
C LEU A 103 3.79 0.08 -11.87
N PRO A 104 4.38 -0.56 -10.85
CA PRO A 104 5.27 -1.69 -11.06
C PRO A 104 4.50 -2.85 -11.72
N VAL A 105 5.21 -3.59 -12.56
CA VAL A 105 4.66 -4.81 -13.18
C VAL A 105 4.83 -5.96 -12.17
N LEU A 106 3.78 -6.19 -11.38
CA LEU A 106 3.63 -7.29 -10.43
C LEU A 106 3.05 -8.53 -11.12
#